data_AF-A0A1S2QNN6-F1
#
_entry.id   AF-A0A1S2QNN6-F1
#
_cell.length_a   1.000
_cell.length_b   1.000
_cell.length_c   1.000
_cell.angle_alpha   90.00
_cell.angle_beta   90.00
_cell.angle_gamma   90.00
#
_symmetry.space_group_name_H-M   'P 1'
#
loop_
_entity.id
_entity.type
_entity.pdbx_description
1 polymer ?
#
loop_
_entity_poly.entity_id
_entity_poly.type
_entity_poly.pdbx_seq_one_letter_code
_entity_poly.pdbx_strand_id
1 'polypeptide(L)' 'MVNSPSDARSVFNGYSDGRPLELTLSNVGLDRDAGTASYAKIAVHDSTITPSGTGVTVTPVPGGGPLPTCGFPAYPAL' A
#
# COMPACT_ATOMS: atom_id res chain seq x y z
N MET A 1 -5.32 -4.47 19.84
CA MET A 1 -4.99 -4.10 18.44
C MET A 1 -6.26 -4.14 17.64
N VAL A 2 -6.63 -3.03 16.99
CA VAL A 2 -7.67 -3.07 15.96
C VAL A 2 -6.99 -3.60 14.69
N ASN A 3 -7.38 -4.79 14.26
CA ASN A 3 -6.90 -5.37 13.02
C ASN A 3 -7.93 -5.11 11.93
N SER A 4 -7.44 -4.99 10.70
CA SER A 4 -8.26 -5.00 9.51
C SER A 4 -9.11 -6.28 9.47
N PRO A 5 -10.36 -6.20 8.97
CA PRO A 5 -11.17 -7.38 8.67
C PRO A 5 -10.39 -8.39 7.82
N SER A 6 -10.74 -9.68 7.93
CA SER A 6 -10.07 -10.77 7.22
C SER A 6 -9.93 -10.56 5.72
N ASP A 7 -10.94 -9.94 5.11
CA ASP A 7 -11.07 -9.75 3.66
C ASP A 7 -10.72 -8.33 3.20
N ALA A 8 -10.10 -7.52 4.07
CA ALA A 8 -9.63 -6.20 3.72
C ALA A 8 -8.55 -6.29 2.63
N ARG A 9 -8.65 -5.41 1.63
CA ARG A 9 -7.69 -5.30 0.53
C ARG A 9 -7.60 -3.86 0.01
N SER A 10 -6.42 -3.47 -0.47
CA SER A 10 -6.23 -2.22 -1.22
C SER A 10 -6.45 -2.45 -2.72
N VAL A 11 -7.13 -1.53 -3.39
CA VAL A 11 -7.41 -1.62 -4.84
C VAL A 11 -6.87 -0.39 -5.55
N PHE A 12 -6.00 -0.60 -6.55
CA PHE A 12 -5.37 0.45 -7.33
C PHE A 12 -5.70 0.29 -8.82
N ASN A 13 -6.78 0.92 -9.28
CA ASN A 13 -7.23 0.82 -10.67
C ASN A 13 -7.09 2.14 -11.43
N GLY A 14 -6.30 2.13 -12.50
CA GLY A 14 -6.38 3.13 -13.55
C GLY A 14 -7.49 2.82 -14.55
N TYR A 15 -7.77 3.78 -15.43
CA TYR A 15 -8.84 3.64 -16.42
C TYR A 15 -8.45 2.73 -17.59
N SER A 16 -7.21 2.88 -18.09
CA SER A 16 -6.64 2.08 -19.18
C SER A 16 -5.13 2.27 -19.26
N ASP A 17 -4.45 1.50 -20.11
CA ASP A 17 -2.99 1.62 -20.30
C ASP A 17 -2.56 3.00 -20.83
N GLY A 18 -3.43 3.67 -21.60
CA GLY A 18 -3.22 5.06 -22.05
C GLY A 18 -3.60 6.12 -21.01
N ARG A 19 -4.26 5.74 -19.92
CA ARG A 19 -4.62 6.61 -18.78
C ARG A 19 -4.45 5.84 -17.46
N PRO A 20 -3.20 5.49 -17.10
CA PRO A 20 -2.94 4.70 -15.91
C PRO A 20 -3.12 5.54 -14.65
N LEU A 21 -3.37 4.87 -13.52
CA LEU A 21 -3.24 5.48 -12.20
C LEU A 21 -1.75 5.67 -11.89
N GLU A 22 -1.34 6.88 -11.50
CA GLU A 22 0.04 7.16 -11.09
C GLU A 22 0.05 7.54 -9.59
N LEU A 23 0.82 6.80 -8.79
CA LEU A 23 0.87 6.95 -7.33
C LEU A 23 2.26 6.59 -6.80
N THR A 24 2.65 7.21 -5.69
CA THR A 24 3.81 6.80 -4.88
C THR A 24 3.36 6.29 -3.52
N LEU A 25 3.85 5.11 -3.13
CA LEU A 25 3.70 4.55 -1.78
C LEU A 25 5.03 4.70 -1.04
N SER A 26 5.06 5.56 -0.02
CA SER A 26 6.25 5.83 0.80
C SER A 26 5.95 5.53 2.27
N ASN A 27 6.74 4.66 2.90
CA ASN A 27 6.60 4.29 4.32
C ASN A 27 5.19 3.80 4.67
N VAL A 28 4.65 2.91 3.84
CA VAL A 28 3.29 2.36 4.00
C VAL A 28 3.35 0.93 4.53
N GLY A 29 3.03 0.76 5.80
CA GLY A 29 2.89 -0.54 6.47
C GLY A 29 1.44 -0.80 6.86
N LEU A 30 0.86 -1.87 6.32
CA LEU A 30 -0.50 -2.33 6.65
C LEU A 30 -0.46 -3.69 7.34
N ASP A 31 -1.38 -3.93 8.27
CA ASP A 31 -1.56 -5.23 8.94
C ASP A 31 -2.19 -6.28 8.01
N ARG A 32 -2.84 -5.83 6.94
CA ARG A 32 -3.20 -6.61 5.76
C ARG A 32 -2.62 -5.97 4.51
N ASP A 33 -1.67 -6.66 3.88
CA ASP A 33 -0.93 -6.24 2.69
C ASP A 33 -1.55 -6.73 1.37
N ALA A 34 -2.72 -7.39 1.45
CA ALA A 34 -3.46 -7.85 0.28
C ALA A 34 -3.87 -6.67 -0.61
N GLY A 35 -3.57 -6.77 -1.91
CA GLY A 35 -3.97 -5.75 -2.86
C GLY A 35 -4.10 -6.26 -4.29
N THR A 36 -4.88 -5.53 -5.08
CA THR A 36 -5.05 -5.75 -6.52
C THR A 36 -4.78 -4.46 -7.26
N ALA A 37 -4.17 -4.55 -8.44
CA ALA A 37 -3.97 -3.38 -9.29
C ALA A 37 -4.27 -3.67 -10.76
N SER A 38 -4.67 -2.66 -11.52
CA SER A 38 -4.73 -2.71 -12.98
C SER A 38 -4.49 -1.33 -13.57
N TYR A 39 -3.75 -1.29 -14.69
CA TYR A 39 -3.38 -0.06 -15.40
C TYR A 39 -2.81 0.99 -14.44
N ALA A 40 -1.76 0.64 -13.69
CA ALA A 40 -1.22 1.49 -12.63
C ALA A 40 0.31 1.54 -12.68
N LYS A 41 0.88 2.74 -12.51
CA LYS A 41 2.31 2.95 -12.31
C LYS A 41 2.54 3.37 -10.87
N ILE A 42 3.22 2.52 -10.11
CA ILE A 42 3.35 2.67 -8.67
C ILE A 42 4.83 2.78 -8.34
N ALA A 43 5.23 3.96 -7.87
CA ALA A 43 6.54 4.14 -7.26
C ALA A 43 6.49 3.66 -5.80
N VAL A 44 7.48 2.89 -5.35
CA VAL A 44 7.47 2.30 -4.00
C VAL A 44 8.76 2.62 -3.25
N HIS A 45 8.61 3.13 -2.03
CA HIS A 45 9.66 3.25 -1.03
C HIS A 45 9.17 2.68 0.31
N ASP A 46 9.88 1.68 0.84
CA ASP A 46 9.64 1.12 2.18
C ASP A 46 8.14 0.83 2.45
N SER A 47 7.53 -0.03 1.63
CA SER A 47 6.12 -0.42 1.74
C SER A 47 5.93 -1.92 1.81
N THR A 48 4.95 -2.37 2.60
CA THR A 48 4.53 -3.78 2.66
C THR A 48 3.55 -4.17 1.56
N ILE A 49 2.95 -3.21 0.86
CA ILE A 49 1.99 -3.48 -0.22
C ILE A 49 2.77 -3.86 -1.49
N THR A 50 2.39 -4.97 -2.11
CA THR A 50 3.00 -5.47 -3.37
C THR A 50 1.96 -5.58 -4.49
N PRO A 51 1.54 -4.46 -5.10
CA PRO A 51 0.49 -4.46 -6.12
C PRO A 51 0.95 -5.21 -7.38
N SER A 52 0.05 -5.99 -7.96
CA SER A 52 0.28 -6.68 -9.23
C SER A 52 -1.02 -6.80 -10.03
N GLY A 53 -0.89 -6.99 -11.35
CA GLY A 53 -2.00 -7.18 -12.27
C GLY A 53 -1.73 -6.63 -13.68
N THR A 54 -2.78 -6.56 -14.51
CA THR A 54 -2.68 -6.15 -15.91
C THR A 54 -2.25 -4.69 -16.05
N GLY A 55 -1.22 -4.42 -16.86
CA GLY A 55 -0.75 -3.04 -17.10
C GLY A 55 -0.22 -2.36 -15.83
N VAL A 56 0.25 -3.13 -14.86
CA VAL A 56 0.83 -2.62 -13.61
C VAL A 56 2.35 -2.59 -13.73
N THR A 57 2.93 -1.43 -13.44
CA THR A 57 4.38 -1.26 -13.33
C THR A 57 4.71 -0.78 -11.93
N VAL A 58 5.60 -1.48 -11.24
CA VAL A 58 6.08 -1.10 -9.91
C VAL A 58 7.55 -0.71 -10.01
N THR A 59 7.88 0.50 -9.57
CA THR A 59 9.24 1.03 -9.62
C THR A 59 9.74 1.34 -8.21
N PRO A 60 10.79 0.67 -7.72
CA PRO A 60 11.43 1.06 -6.47
C PRO A 60 12.02 2.46 -6.59
N VAL A 61 11.77 3.32 -5.62
CA VAL A 61 12.35 4.66 -5.56
C VAL A 61 13.09 4.88 -4.24
N PRO A 62 14.21 5.62 -4.27
CA PRO A 62 14.87 6.05 -3.05
C PRO A 62 13.96 7.00 -2.28
N GLY A 63 14.07 6.96 -0.96
CA GLY A 63 13.31 7.77 -0.02
C GLY A 63 13.97 7.72 1.34
N GLY A 64 13.34 8.32 2.33
CA GLY A 64 13.85 8.33 3.70
C GLY A 64 12.73 8.39 4.73
N GLY A 65 13.10 8.09 5.97
CA GLY A 65 12.16 7.89 7.07
C GLY A 65 11.85 6.41 7.28
N PRO A 66 11.59 5.97 8.53
CA PRO A 66 11.18 4.60 8.81
C PRO A 66 9.68 4.41 8.61
N LEU A 67 9.26 3.16 8.36
CA LEU A 67 7.86 2.75 8.51
C LEU A 67 7.27 3.23 9.85
N PRO A 68 6.11 3.90 9.85
CA PRO A 68 5.43 4.28 11.08
C PRO A 68 4.95 3.03 11.83
N THR A 69 5.18 2.99 13.14
CA THR A 69 4.68 1.94 14.01
C THR A 69 3.44 2.43 14.74
N CYS A 70 2.29 1.79 14.48
CA CYS A 70 1.05 2.09 15.20
C CYS A 70 0.88 1.08 16.35
N GLY A 71 1.10 1.55 17.58
CA GLY A 71 0.80 0.82 18.80
C GLY A 71 -0.41 1.43 19.51
N PHE A 72 -1.45 0.64 19.74
CA PHE A 72 -2.56 1.07 20.59
C PHE A 72 -2.26 0.70 22.05
N PRO A 73 -2.42 1.63 23.01
CA PRO A 73 -2.28 1.29 24.42
C PRO A 73 -3.32 0.25 24.83
N ALA A 74 -2.96 -0.63 25.76
CA ALA A 74 -3.92 -1.54 26.38
C ALA A 74 -4.93 -0.73 27.20
N TYR A 75 -6.21 -1.12 27.16
CA TYR A 75 -7.25 -0.50 27.99
C TYR A 75 -7.25 -1.11 29.41
N PRO A 76 -7.49 -0.30 30.46
CA PRO A 76 -7.62 1.15 30.45
C PRO A 76 -6.24 1.82 30.27
N ALA A 77 -6.20 2.84 29.41
CA ALA A 77 -5.05 3.72 29.32
C ALA A 77 -5.01 4.53 30.63
N LEU A 78 -4.01 4.25 31.48
CA LEU A 78 -3.74 5.02 32.70
C LEU A 78 -3.37 6.47 32.36
#